data_AF-A0A7X9FUZ0-F1
#
_entry.id   AF-A0A7X9FUZ0-F1
#
_cell.length_a   1.000
_cell.length_b   1.000
_cell.length_c   1.000
_cell.angle_alpha   90.00
_cell.angle_beta   90.00
_cell.angle_gamma   90.00
#
_symmetry.space_group_name_H-M   'P 1'
#
loop_
_entity.id
_entity.type
_entity.pdbx_description
1 polymer ?
#
loop_
_entity_poly.entity_id
_entity_poly.type
_entity_poly.pdbx_seq_one_letter_code
_entity_poly.pdbx_strand_id
1 'polypeptide(L)'
;MKSGSPSEKVDLAFLAEGYKAEDKDKFVADVKKFSSFLFEKEPYKSNQAKFNIYGVFRASLERGMDEPRQKAYKNTALKASFNAFDLDRYMLTEEGFALREMAAQVPCDAIVVLVNSTRYGGGGIYNDYCITTVDHQASLGVFIHEFGHSFAGLADEYY
;
A
#
# COMPACT_ATOMS: atom_id res chain seq x y z
N MET A 1 4.35 14.80 0.20
CA MET A 1 4.94 15.62 1.28
C MET A 1 6.45 15.48 1.17
N LYS A 2 7.23 16.57 1.25
CA LYS A 2 8.70 16.51 1.23
C LYS A 2 9.25 17.32 2.40
N SER A 3 9.83 16.64 3.37
CA SER A 3 10.37 17.24 4.60
C SER A 3 11.90 17.39 4.61
N GLY A 4 12.60 16.88 3.59
CA GLY A 4 14.04 17.09 3.41
C GLY A 4 14.65 16.20 2.33
N SER A 5 15.98 16.17 2.27
CA SER A 5 16.73 15.29 1.36
C SER A 5 16.44 13.81 1.66
N PRO A 6 16.31 12.94 0.64
CA PRO A 6 16.26 11.48 0.80
C PRO A 6 17.36 10.90 1.71
N SER A 7 18.56 11.49 1.71
CA SER A 7 19.67 11.03 2.54
C SER A 7 19.49 11.28 4.05
N GLU A 8 18.48 12.06 4.46
CA GLU A 8 18.24 12.48 5.84
C GLU A 8 16.83 12.16 6.34
N LYS A 9 16.01 11.53 5.50
CA LYS A 9 14.58 11.27 5.73
C LYS A 9 14.27 9.83 5.37
N VAL A 10 13.16 9.32 5.91
CA VAL A 10 12.56 8.06 5.48
C VAL A 10 11.64 8.35 4.29
N ASP A 11 11.91 7.76 3.14
CA ASP A 11 11.11 7.92 1.93
C ASP A 11 10.06 6.80 1.79
N LEU A 12 8.77 7.15 1.95
CA LEU A 12 7.66 6.21 1.73
C LEU A 12 7.08 6.37 0.31
N ALA A 13 7.11 5.28 -0.45
CA ALA A 13 6.55 5.21 -1.80
C ALA A 13 5.18 4.52 -1.77
N PHE A 14 4.12 5.29 -1.98
CA PHE A 14 2.77 4.76 -2.18
C PHE A 14 2.59 4.39 -3.66
N LEU A 15 2.22 3.14 -3.95
CA LEU A 15 2.04 2.62 -5.30
C LEU A 15 0.56 2.37 -5.59
N ALA A 16 0.12 2.76 -6.79
CA ALA A 16 -1.23 2.50 -7.26
C ALA A 16 -1.39 1.05 -7.74
N GLU A 17 -2.34 0.31 -7.17
CA GLU A 17 -2.81 -0.97 -7.71
C GLU A 17 -4.33 -0.94 -7.92
N GLY A 18 -4.77 -1.43 -9.08
CA GLY A 18 -6.19 -1.44 -9.43
C GLY A 18 -6.82 -0.06 -9.69
N TYR A 19 -6.03 0.99 -9.89
CA TYR A 19 -6.56 2.31 -10.28
C TYR A 19 -6.52 2.43 -11.80
N LYS A 20 -7.67 2.67 -12.44
CA LYS A 20 -7.69 2.99 -13.88
C LYS A 20 -7.10 4.38 -14.11
N ALA A 21 -6.76 4.70 -15.36
CA ALA A 21 -6.24 6.02 -15.73
C ALA A 21 -7.13 7.19 -15.25
N GLU A 22 -8.45 7.00 -15.28
CA GLU A 22 -9.45 7.95 -14.78
C GLU A 22 -9.49 8.09 -13.25
N ASP A 23 -8.91 7.15 -12.51
CA ASP A 23 -8.88 7.12 -11.05
C ASP A 23 -7.64 7.83 -10.47
N LYS A 24 -6.87 8.56 -11.29
CA LYS A 24 -5.62 9.21 -10.85
C LYS A 24 -5.85 10.18 -9.69
N ASP A 25 -6.89 11.01 -9.77
CA ASP A 25 -7.20 11.97 -8.70
C ASP A 25 -7.68 11.26 -7.43
N LYS A 26 -8.39 10.13 -7.58
CA LYS A 26 -8.74 9.26 -6.46
C LYS A 26 -7.48 8.70 -5.78
N PHE A 27 -6.52 8.17 -6.55
CA PHE A 27 -5.26 7.69 -6.00
C PHE A 27 -4.52 8.77 -5.21
N VAL A 28 -4.44 10.00 -5.74
CA VAL A 28 -3.81 11.12 -5.02
C VAL A 28 -4.55 11.42 -3.70
N ALA A 29 -5.89 11.38 -3.72
CA ALA A 29 -6.69 11.55 -2.50
C ALA A 29 -6.46 10.42 -1.49
N ASP A 30 -6.35 9.17 -1.95
CA ASP A 30 -6.07 8.00 -1.12
C ASP A 30 -4.66 8.08 -0.51
N VAL A 31 -3.63 8.44 -1.28
CA VAL A 31 -2.28 8.68 -0.73
C VAL A 31 -2.31 9.73 0.38
N LYS A 32 -3.05 10.83 0.18
CA LYS A 32 -3.22 11.86 1.21
C LYS A 32 -3.95 11.32 2.44
N LYS A 33 -5.08 10.64 2.26
CA LYS A 33 -5.88 10.04 3.34
C LYS A 33 -5.05 9.09 4.20
N PHE A 34 -4.33 8.17 3.58
CA PHE A 34 -3.56 7.15 4.28
C PHE A 34 -2.31 7.72 4.97
N SER A 35 -1.56 8.60 4.29
CA SER A 35 -0.41 9.28 4.91
C SER A 35 -0.82 10.23 6.03
N SER A 36 -1.94 10.95 5.92
CA SER A 36 -2.46 11.76 7.02
C SER A 36 -2.82 10.90 8.22
N PHE A 37 -3.52 9.78 8.01
CA PHE A 37 -3.86 8.85 9.09
C PHE A 37 -2.61 8.26 9.78
N LEU A 38 -1.55 7.94 9.03
CA LEU A 38 -0.27 7.50 9.61
C LEU A 38 0.25 8.54 10.62
N PHE A 39 0.26 9.82 10.22
CA PHE A 39 0.75 10.92 11.07
C PHE A 39 -0.23 11.37 12.16
N GLU A 40 -1.37 10.70 12.32
CA GLU A 40 -2.21 10.83 13.51
C GLU A 40 -1.79 9.89 14.64
N LYS A 41 -0.95 8.88 14.35
CA LYS A 41 -0.52 7.85 15.31
C LYS A 41 0.88 8.14 15.83
N GLU A 42 1.10 7.98 17.13
CA GLU A 42 2.45 7.98 17.68
C GLU A 42 3.18 6.66 17.38
N PRO A 43 4.51 6.66 17.19
CA PRO A 43 5.41 7.81 17.23
C PRO A 43 5.51 8.59 15.90
N TYR A 44 4.77 8.20 14.86
CA TYR A 44 4.83 8.83 13.53
C TYR A 44 4.41 10.29 13.56
N LYS A 45 3.39 10.64 14.35
CA LYS A 45 2.91 12.01 14.55
C LYS A 45 4.04 12.94 15.03
N SER A 46 4.68 12.60 16.15
CA SER A 46 5.79 13.40 16.68
C SER A 46 7.02 13.42 15.76
N ASN A 47 7.15 12.42 14.88
CA ASN A 47 8.27 12.28 13.95
C ASN A 47 7.91 12.62 12.50
N GLN A 48 6.78 13.28 12.23
CA GLN A 48 6.30 13.52 10.87
C GLN A 48 7.36 14.19 9.97
N ALA A 49 8.13 15.15 10.51
CA ALA A 49 9.19 15.84 9.79
C ALA A 49 10.40 14.96 9.39
N LYS A 50 10.43 13.69 9.81
CA LYS A 50 11.45 12.69 9.41
C LYS A 50 11.06 11.92 8.16
N PHE A 51 9.85 12.08 7.63
CA PHE A 51 9.34 11.31 6.50
C PHE A 51 9.16 12.16 5.24
N ASN A 52 9.39 11.55 4.09
CA ASN A 52 8.94 12.01 2.79
C ASN A 52 7.85 11.06 2.29
N ILE A 53 6.87 11.60 1.55
CA ILE A 53 5.73 10.84 0.99
C ILE A 53 5.68 11.09 -0.52
N TYR A 54 5.76 10.00 -1.27
CA TYR A 54 5.64 9.95 -2.72
C TYR A 54 4.44 9.09 -3.12
N GLY A 55 3.73 9.49 -4.17
CA GLY A 55 2.73 8.66 -4.82
C GLY A 55 3.20 8.34 -6.24
N VAL A 56 3.29 7.05 -6.58
CA VAL A 56 3.63 6.56 -7.92
C VAL A 56 2.39 5.95 -8.53
N PHE A 57 1.90 6.59 -9.59
CA PHE A 57 0.70 6.17 -10.29
C PHE A 57 1.07 5.43 -11.58
N ARG A 58 0.71 4.15 -11.65
CA ARG A 58 0.66 3.36 -12.88
C ARG A 58 -0.78 2.90 -13.07
N ALA A 59 -1.38 3.25 -14.21
CA ALA A 59 -2.75 2.88 -14.48
C ALA A 59 -2.87 1.37 -14.70
N SER A 60 -3.85 0.75 -14.04
CA SER A 60 -4.40 -0.56 -14.34
C SER A 60 -5.41 -0.47 -15.48
N LEU A 61 -5.65 -1.59 -16.18
CA LEU A 61 -6.77 -1.66 -17.14
C LEU A 61 -8.10 -1.85 -16.43
N GLU A 62 -8.10 -2.52 -15.28
CA GLU A 62 -9.28 -2.84 -14.48
C GLU A 62 -9.17 -2.35 -13.04
N ARG A 63 -10.33 -2.18 -12.37
CA ARG A 63 -10.40 -1.73 -10.97
C ARG A 63 -10.32 -2.89 -9.97
N GLY A 64 -9.62 -2.68 -8.87
CA GLY A 64 -9.44 -3.68 -7.81
C GLY A 64 -8.27 -4.61 -8.11
N MET A 65 -8.40 -5.89 -7.80
CA MET A 65 -7.36 -6.90 -8.03
C MET A 65 -7.99 -8.29 -8.19
N ASP A 66 -7.19 -9.34 -8.32
CA ASP A 66 -7.67 -10.72 -8.49
C ASP A 66 -8.42 -11.23 -7.24
N GLU A 67 -9.52 -11.95 -7.47
CA GLU A 67 -10.31 -12.66 -6.47
C GLU A 67 -10.50 -14.15 -6.89
N PRO A 68 -9.48 -15.00 -6.75
CA PRO A 68 -9.50 -16.38 -7.25
C PRO A 68 -10.67 -17.22 -6.73
N ARG A 69 -11.04 -17.10 -5.44
CA ARG A 69 -12.20 -17.82 -4.88
C ARG A 69 -13.54 -17.41 -5.52
N GLN A 70 -13.61 -16.21 -6.11
CA GLN A 70 -14.77 -15.72 -6.84
C GLN A 70 -14.64 -15.92 -8.36
N LYS A 71 -13.55 -16.54 -8.82
CA LYS A 71 -13.22 -16.71 -10.25
C LYS A 71 -13.15 -15.38 -11.01
N ALA A 72 -12.74 -14.31 -10.33
CA ALA A 72 -12.55 -13.00 -10.94
C ALA A 72 -11.04 -12.72 -11.04
N TYR A 73 -10.55 -12.51 -12.24
CA TYR A 73 -9.14 -12.21 -12.53
C TYR A 73 -9.10 -10.94 -13.38
N LYS A 74 -8.32 -9.96 -12.95
CA LYS A 74 -8.33 -8.58 -13.44
C LYS A 74 -6.94 -8.19 -13.94
N ASN A 75 -6.91 -7.43 -15.02
CA ASN A 75 -5.66 -6.92 -15.57
C ASN A 75 -5.24 -5.62 -14.87
N THR A 76 -4.37 -5.78 -13.87
CA THR A 76 -3.91 -4.70 -12.99
C THR A 76 -2.39 -4.53 -13.02
N ALA A 77 -1.92 -3.36 -12.59
CA ALA A 77 -0.54 -2.94 -12.70
C ALA A 77 0.45 -3.87 -11.99
N LEU A 78 0.08 -4.38 -10.82
CA LEU A 78 0.90 -5.26 -9.99
C LEU A 78 0.35 -6.68 -9.88
N LYS A 79 -0.76 -7.01 -10.57
CA LYS A 79 -1.43 -8.32 -10.50
C LYS A 79 -1.58 -8.83 -9.06
N ALA A 80 -1.97 -7.93 -8.14
CA ALA A 80 -2.20 -8.32 -6.77
C ALA A 80 -3.39 -9.30 -6.71
N SER A 81 -3.41 -10.16 -5.71
CA SER A 81 -4.46 -11.15 -5.55
C SER A 81 -4.87 -11.29 -4.10
N PHE A 82 -6.18 -11.51 -3.88
CA PHE A 82 -6.70 -12.05 -2.64
C PHE A 82 -6.34 -13.53 -2.59
N ASN A 83 -6.62 -14.19 -1.45
CA ASN A 83 -6.50 -15.63 -1.33
C ASN A 83 -5.05 -16.15 -1.35
N ALA A 84 -4.08 -15.30 -0.97
CA ALA A 84 -2.71 -15.74 -0.73
C ALA A 84 -2.70 -16.87 0.32
N PHE A 85 -1.98 -17.97 0.02
CA PHE A 85 -1.92 -19.18 0.84
C PHE A 85 -3.30 -19.77 1.21
N ASP A 86 -4.28 -19.62 0.32
CA ASP A 86 -5.68 -20.02 0.52
C ASP A 86 -6.40 -19.28 1.66
N LEU A 87 -5.85 -18.17 2.18
CA LEU A 87 -6.48 -17.35 3.21
C LEU A 87 -7.39 -16.28 2.59
N ASP A 88 -8.67 -16.28 2.95
CA ASP A 88 -9.70 -15.54 2.21
C ASP A 88 -9.39 -14.05 1.96
N ARG A 89 -8.82 -13.36 2.95
CA ARG A 89 -8.63 -11.90 2.94
C ARG A 89 -7.17 -11.47 2.89
N TYR A 90 -6.25 -12.44 2.79
CA TYR A 90 -4.82 -12.14 2.72
C TYR A 90 -4.44 -11.75 1.30
N MET A 91 -3.74 -10.63 1.18
CA MET A 91 -3.44 -9.98 -0.10
C MET A 91 -1.94 -9.93 -0.32
N LEU A 92 -1.48 -10.32 -1.52
CA LEU A 92 -0.09 -10.19 -1.94
C LEU A 92 -0.02 -9.86 -3.43
N THR A 93 1.13 -9.36 -3.88
CA THR A 93 1.58 -9.43 -5.26
C THR A 93 2.85 -10.28 -5.32
N GLU A 94 2.91 -11.20 -6.28
CA GLU A 94 4.12 -11.98 -6.58
C GLU A 94 4.97 -11.31 -7.68
N GLU A 95 4.52 -10.18 -8.22
CA GLU A 95 5.17 -9.43 -9.30
C GLU A 95 6.31 -8.56 -8.76
N GLY A 96 7.26 -9.22 -8.11
CA GLY A 96 8.35 -8.58 -7.39
C GLY A 96 9.17 -7.61 -8.24
N PHE A 97 9.47 -7.94 -9.49
CA PHE A 97 10.22 -7.03 -10.36
C PHE A 97 9.41 -5.77 -10.72
N ALA A 98 8.12 -5.93 -11.07
CA ALA A 98 7.26 -4.80 -11.41
C ALA A 98 7.03 -3.87 -10.22
N LEU A 99 6.90 -4.44 -9.01
CA LEU A 99 6.79 -3.67 -7.76
C LEU A 99 8.00 -2.76 -7.55
N ARG A 100 9.22 -3.31 -7.63
CA ARG A 100 10.45 -2.52 -7.43
C ARG A 100 10.72 -1.57 -8.60
N GLU A 101 10.36 -1.94 -9.83
CA GLU A 101 10.41 -1.04 -10.99
C GLU A 101 9.51 0.19 -10.78
N MET A 102 8.29 0.00 -10.28
CA MET A 102 7.40 1.11 -9.94
C MET A 102 7.99 1.97 -8.81
N ALA A 103 8.45 1.35 -7.73
CA ALA A 103 9.04 2.06 -6.59
C ALA A 103 10.28 2.88 -6.98
N ALA A 104 11.10 2.39 -7.91
CA ALA A 104 12.34 3.03 -8.36
C ALA A 104 12.14 4.38 -9.09
N GLN A 105 10.90 4.78 -9.39
CA GLN A 105 10.61 6.12 -9.94
C GLN A 105 10.85 7.25 -8.95
N VAL A 106 11.00 6.93 -7.66
CA VAL A 106 11.23 7.88 -6.57
C VAL A 106 12.26 7.32 -5.58
N PRO A 107 12.89 8.15 -4.74
CA PRO A 107 13.56 7.66 -3.54
C PRO A 107 12.60 6.81 -2.70
N CYS A 108 13.07 5.67 -2.21
CA CYS A 108 12.20 4.69 -1.57
C CYS A 108 12.97 3.86 -0.55
N ASP A 109 12.58 3.97 0.71
CA ASP A 109 13.01 3.08 1.80
C ASP A 109 11.94 2.03 2.13
N ALA A 110 10.65 2.38 1.98
CA ALA A 110 9.53 1.48 2.23
C ALA A 110 8.36 1.68 1.26
N ILE A 111 7.72 0.58 0.89
CA ILE A 111 6.66 0.52 -0.13
C ILE A 111 5.30 0.30 0.54
N VAL A 112 4.31 1.09 0.11
CA VAL A 112 2.90 0.92 0.47
C VAL A 112 2.07 0.79 -0.80
N VAL A 113 1.50 -0.38 -1.06
CA VAL A 113 0.59 -0.61 -2.18
C VAL A 113 -0.84 -0.32 -1.74
N LEU A 114 -1.46 0.66 -2.38
CA LEU A 114 -2.88 0.94 -2.21
C LEU A 114 -3.66 0.21 -3.30
N VAL A 115 -4.66 -0.57 -2.90
CA VAL A 115 -5.52 -1.33 -3.83
C VAL A 115 -6.89 -0.68 -3.89
N ASN A 116 -7.31 -0.26 -5.08
CA ASN A 116 -8.63 0.37 -5.32
C ASN A 116 -9.78 -0.64 -5.23
N SER A 117 -10.11 -1.07 -4.02
CA SER A 117 -11.17 -2.05 -3.72
C SER A 117 -11.91 -1.69 -2.43
N THR A 118 -13.18 -2.08 -2.37
CA THR A 118 -14.06 -1.96 -1.20
C THR A 118 -14.02 -3.19 -0.28
N ARG A 119 -13.44 -4.30 -0.74
CA ARG A 119 -13.36 -5.56 0.03
C ARG A 119 -12.31 -5.43 1.13
N TYR A 120 -12.60 -5.95 2.32
CA TYR A 120 -11.61 -6.00 3.40
C TYR A 120 -10.43 -6.92 3.04
N GLY A 121 -9.21 -6.40 3.19
CA GLY A 121 -7.98 -7.18 3.10
C GLY A 121 -6.72 -6.33 3.18
N GLY A 122 -5.61 -7.00 3.45
CA GLY A 122 -4.28 -6.43 3.54
C GLY A 122 -3.20 -7.50 3.73
N GLY A 123 -1.97 -7.04 3.84
CA GLY A 123 -0.81 -7.85 4.21
C GLY A 123 0.44 -6.97 4.38
N GLY A 124 1.36 -7.38 5.24
CA GLY A 124 2.62 -6.69 5.48
C GLY A 124 3.72 -7.67 5.84
N ILE A 125 4.86 -7.57 5.15
CA ILE A 125 6.05 -8.39 5.42
C ILE A 125 7.24 -7.45 5.64
N TYR A 126 7.98 -7.66 6.72
CA TYR A 126 9.08 -6.80 7.13
C TYR A 126 10.11 -6.59 6.01
N ASN A 127 10.38 -5.33 5.67
CA ASN A 127 11.25 -4.88 4.58
C ASN A 127 10.89 -5.38 3.17
N ASP A 128 9.68 -5.89 2.96
CA ASP A 128 9.15 -6.15 1.62
C ASP A 128 8.20 -5.03 1.19
N TYR A 129 6.92 -5.10 1.60
CA TYR A 129 5.94 -4.04 1.38
C TYR A 129 4.72 -4.20 2.29
N CYS A 130 3.98 -3.12 2.47
CA CYS A 130 2.61 -3.11 2.98
C CYS A 130 1.64 -3.09 1.79
N ILE A 131 0.56 -3.86 1.82
CA ILE A 131 -0.54 -3.81 0.85
C ILE A 131 -1.88 -3.72 1.56
N THR A 132 -2.77 -2.84 1.10
CA THR A 132 -4.08 -2.63 1.75
C THR A 132 -5.12 -2.11 0.78
N THR A 133 -6.38 -2.46 1.01
CA THR A 133 -7.51 -1.89 0.26
C THR A 133 -7.88 -0.49 0.77
N VAL A 134 -8.49 0.35 -0.07
CA VAL A 134 -8.70 1.77 0.27
C VAL A 134 -10.12 2.19 0.65
N ASP A 135 -11.14 1.43 0.22
CA ASP A 135 -12.55 1.81 0.32
C ASP A 135 -13.37 0.93 1.27
N HIS A 136 -12.71 0.16 2.15
CA HIS A 136 -13.39 -0.52 3.25
C HIS A 136 -13.37 0.36 4.52
N GLN A 137 -14.41 0.28 5.36
CA GLN A 137 -14.50 1.06 6.61
C GLN A 137 -13.30 0.84 7.55
N ALA A 138 -12.71 -0.36 7.52
CA ALA A 138 -11.56 -0.74 8.33
C ALA A 138 -10.20 -0.47 7.66
N SER A 139 -10.17 0.01 6.40
CA SER A 139 -8.95 0.11 5.59
C SER A 139 -7.81 0.90 6.26
N LEU A 140 -8.13 1.99 6.96
CA LEU A 140 -7.11 2.77 7.69
C LEU A 140 -6.51 1.99 8.86
N GLY A 141 -7.34 1.22 9.58
CA GLY A 141 -6.90 0.36 10.68
C GLY A 141 -6.05 -0.81 10.18
N VAL A 142 -6.46 -1.43 9.07
CA VAL A 142 -5.66 -2.47 8.40
C VAL A 142 -4.32 -1.89 7.95
N PHE A 143 -4.31 -0.76 7.25
CA PHE A 143 -3.07 -0.11 6.80
C PHE A 143 -2.05 0.11 7.92
N ILE A 144 -2.45 0.71 9.05
CA ILE A 144 -1.47 0.99 10.11
C ILE A 144 -0.94 -0.30 10.75
N HIS A 145 -1.77 -1.35 10.80
CA HIS A 145 -1.37 -2.68 11.26
C HIS A 145 -0.35 -3.30 10.30
N GLU A 146 -0.68 -3.38 9.01
CA GLU A 146 0.21 -3.96 7.99
C GLU A 146 1.52 -3.17 7.85
N PHE A 147 1.45 -1.84 7.97
CA PHE A 147 2.64 -0.99 7.97
C PHE A 147 3.52 -1.24 9.21
N GLY A 148 2.91 -1.58 10.36
CA GLY A 148 3.64 -2.03 11.54
C GLY A 148 4.50 -3.26 11.28
N HIS A 149 3.99 -4.24 10.53
CA HIS A 149 4.76 -5.39 10.08
C HIS A 149 5.84 -4.98 9.06
N SER A 150 5.45 -4.30 7.98
CA SER A 150 6.35 -4.07 6.85
C SER A 150 7.49 -3.11 7.16
N PHE A 151 7.23 -2.08 7.96
CA PHE A 151 8.20 -1.03 8.27
C PHE A 151 8.91 -1.26 9.62
N ALA A 152 8.16 -1.61 10.67
CA ALA A 152 8.70 -1.69 12.03
C ALA A 152 9.03 -3.12 12.48
N GLY A 153 8.67 -4.16 11.69
CA GLY A 153 8.96 -5.54 12.01
C GLY A 153 8.21 -6.05 13.25
N LEU A 154 7.06 -5.47 13.56
CA LEU A 154 6.22 -5.91 14.67
C LEU A 154 5.56 -7.25 14.34
N ALA A 155 5.28 -8.06 15.35
CA ALA A 155 4.52 -9.30 15.22
C ALA A 155 3.02 -9.06 15.47
N ASP A 156 2.20 -10.02 15.09
CA ASP A 156 0.80 -10.08 15.48
C ASP A 156 0.64 -10.40 16.98
N GLU A 157 -0.28 -9.69 17.65
CA GLU A 157 -0.57 -9.88 19.08
C GLU A 157 -1.92 -10.58 19.34
N TYR A 158 -2.67 -10.92 18.29
CA TYR A 158 -3.95 -11.63 18.40
C TYR A 158 -3.76 -13.16 18.52
N TYR A 159 -4.76 -13.85 19.08
CA TYR A 159 -4.78 -15.30 19.33
C TYR A 159 -6.15 -15.92 19.07
#